data_AF-A0A5E4UBI4-F1
#
_entry.id   AF-A0A5E4UBI4-F1
#
_cell.length_a   1.000
_cell.length_b   1.000
_cell.length_c   1.000
_cell.angle_alpha   90.00
_cell.angle_beta   90.00
_cell.angle_gamma   90.00
#
_symmetry.space_group_name_H-M   'P 1'
#
loop_
_entity.id
_entity.type
_entity.pdbx_description
1 polymer ?
#
loop_
_entity_poly.entity_id
_entity_poly.type
_entity_poly.pdbx_seq_one_letter_code
_entity_poly.pdbx_strand_id
1 'polypeptide(L)'
;MSQTNASNQIVTVESGNWQGGQLSIPRETLVADVEAGKVLYFPHLAFIIDAGEQRLLDPAIADPKRKNISLDPKTDVLVGVAADDATQRAVHALVKRYYAQACSLIDGLLPEYRGKLRAAPTSLRLHQVETRQTSWRKDDARLHVDAFPSRPNYGERILRVFTNINPAGQPRVWRVGEPFEDVAKRFLPKVPAQWPGSAWLQNAVGITKRPRSGYDHIMLHLHDGMKADMGYQHDADQQTIPFPPGSVWICFSDQTSHAVMSGQFMMEQTFFLPAEAMVHPECSPLAVLQRLTHRALI
;
A
#
# COMPACT_ATOMS: atom_id res chain seq x y z
N MET A 1 -15.24 -32.05 -7.37
CA MET A 1 -14.20 -31.76 -6.35
C MET A 1 -13.10 -30.98 -7.04
N SER A 2 -13.23 -29.66 -7.06
CA SER A 2 -12.16 -28.79 -7.56
C SER A 2 -11.41 -28.31 -6.32
N GLN A 3 -10.24 -28.89 -6.05
CA GLN A 3 -9.28 -28.24 -5.17
C GLN A 3 -8.84 -26.99 -5.91
N THR A 4 -9.40 -25.84 -5.55
CA THR A 4 -8.80 -24.55 -5.88
C THR A 4 -7.41 -24.57 -5.27
N ASN A 5 -6.38 -24.66 -6.11
CA ASN A 5 -5.01 -24.35 -5.71
C ASN A 5 -5.05 -22.93 -5.15
N ALA A 6 -5.09 -22.78 -3.82
CA ALA A 6 -4.94 -21.49 -3.18
C ALA A 6 -3.57 -20.94 -3.62
N SER A 7 -3.57 -20.04 -4.60
CA SER A 7 -2.34 -19.42 -5.07
C SER A 7 -1.75 -18.66 -3.89
N ASN A 8 -0.60 -19.09 -3.38
CA ASN A 8 0.05 -18.40 -2.27
C ASN A 8 0.41 -16.98 -2.70
N GLN A 9 -0.31 -15.99 -2.15
CA GLN A 9 -0.14 -14.57 -2.46
C GLN A 9 1.00 -13.92 -1.65
N ILE A 10 1.65 -14.68 -0.77
CA ILE A 10 2.73 -14.19 0.08
C ILE A 10 4.02 -14.96 -0.23
N VAL A 11 5.05 -14.23 -0.62
CA VAL A 11 6.38 -14.75 -0.92
C VAL A 11 7.31 -14.39 0.22
N THR A 12 7.78 -15.39 0.97
CA THR A 12 8.72 -15.16 2.08
C THR A 12 10.15 -15.08 1.54
N VAL A 13 10.85 -14.01 1.88
CA VAL A 13 12.20 -13.69 1.40
C VAL A 13 13.13 -13.56 2.59
N GLU A 14 14.06 -14.51 2.75
CA GLU A 14 15.07 -14.45 3.81
C GLU A 14 16.15 -13.46 3.39
N SER A 15 16.12 -12.27 3.99
CA SER A 15 17.17 -11.25 3.91
C SER A 15 17.01 -10.25 5.06
N GLY A 16 18.14 -9.81 5.61
CA GLY A 16 18.22 -8.73 6.59
C GLY A 16 18.93 -7.48 6.07
N ASN A 17 19.07 -7.35 4.74
CA ASN A 17 19.85 -6.29 4.12
C ASN A 17 18.97 -5.24 3.41
N TRP A 18 18.96 -4.01 3.95
CA TRP A 18 18.26 -2.85 3.38
C TRP A 18 18.82 -2.36 2.03
N GLN A 19 19.86 -2.98 1.50
CA GLN A 19 20.39 -2.75 0.14
C GLN A 19 19.86 -3.77 -0.88
N GLY A 20 18.90 -4.63 -0.50
CA GLY A 20 18.31 -5.63 -1.39
C GLY A 20 19.25 -6.78 -1.78
N GLY A 21 20.30 -7.04 -0.98
CA GLY A 21 21.22 -8.16 -1.17
C GLY A 21 20.87 -9.40 -0.35
N GLN A 22 21.64 -10.48 -0.52
CA GLN A 22 21.54 -11.72 0.26
C GLN A 22 20.12 -12.33 0.28
N LEU A 23 19.44 -12.30 -0.87
CA LEU A 23 18.06 -12.78 -1.01
C LEU A 23 18.06 -14.31 -1.13
N SER A 24 17.16 -14.99 -0.41
CA SER A 24 16.93 -16.44 -0.60
C SER A 24 16.26 -16.80 -1.92
N ILE A 25 15.64 -15.83 -2.59
CA ILE A 25 14.94 -16.01 -3.86
C ILE A 25 15.62 -15.11 -4.91
N PRO A 26 15.79 -15.60 -6.16
CA PRO A 26 16.32 -14.77 -7.24
C PRO A 26 15.52 -13.48 -7.41
N ARG A 27 16.24 -12.36 -7.56
CA ARG A 27 15.65 -11.03 -7.64
C ARG A 27 14.64 -10.91 -8.78
N GLU A 28 14.94 -11.52 -9.94
CA GLU A 28 14.06 -11.54 -11.11
C GLU A 28 12.72 -12.22 -10.81
N THR A 29 12.73 -13.28 -9.99
CA THR A 29 11.50 -13.92 -9.50
C THR A 29 10.73 -13.00 -8.57
N LEU A 30 11.40 -12.28 -7.68
CA LEU A 30 10.75 -11.29 -6.79
C LEU A 30 10.12 -10.14 -7.57
N VAL A 31 10.75 -9.68 -8.65
CA VAL A 31 10.20 -8.66 -9.57
C VAL A 31 8.91 -9.18 -10.20
N ALA A 32 8.95 -10.38 -10.79
CA ALA A 32 7.77 -10.98 -11.40
C ALA A 32 6.64 -11.21 -10.37
N ASP A 33 6.97 -11.66 -9.17
CA ASP A 33 6.02 -11.92 -8.10
C ASP A 33 5.34 -10.64 -7.59
N VAL A 34 6.11 -9.57 -7.35
CA VAL A 34 5.52 -8.30 -6.90
C VAL A 34 4.65 -7.68 -7.99
N GLU A 35 5.09 -7.71 -9.26
CA GLU A 35 4.29 -7.21 -10.39
C GLU A 35 3.05 -8.05 -10.68
N ALA A 36 3.06 -9.35 -10.35
CA ALA A 36 1.90 -10.23 -10.37
C ALA A 36 0.91 -9.96 -9.21
N GLY A 37 1.23 -9.03 -8.30
CA GLY A 37 0.36 -8.61 -7.20
C GLY A 37 0.59 -9.36 -5.88
N LYS A 38 1.66 -10.17 -5.78
CA LYS A 38 2.01 -10.85 -4.52
C LYS A 38 2.65 -9.89 -3.53
N VAL A 39 2.59 -10.27 -2.25
CA VAL A 39 3.28 -9.60 -1.15
C VAL A 39 4.65 -10.24 -0.94
N LEU A 40 5.71 -9.45 -1.08
CA LEU A 40 7.06 -9.86 -0.67
C LEU A 40 7.18 -9.64 0.84
N TYR A 41 7.43 -10.69 1.61
CA TYR A 41 7.52 -10.66 3.06
C TYR A 41 8.95 -10.98 3.53
N PHE A 42 9.55 -10.06 4.27
CA PHE A 42 10.90 -10.16 4.81
C PHE A 42 10.84 -10.30 6.34
N PRO A 43 10.94 -11.52 6.90
CA PRO A 43 10.82 -11.76 8.34
C PRO A 43 11.97 -11.20 9.17
N HIS A 44 13.13 -10.96 8.55
CA HIS A 44 14.39 -10.62 9.23
C HIS A 44 14.98 -9.27 8.81
N LEU A 45 14.18 -8.38 8.22
CA LEU A 45 14.59 -7.06 7.76
C LEU A 45 14.18 -5.97 8.75
N ALA A 46 14.75 -5.99 9.96
CA ALA A 46 14.34 -5.06 11.00
C ALA A 46 14.77 -3.62 10.70
N PHE A 47 13.84 -2.67 10.88
CA PHE A 47 14.19 -1.27 11.06
C PHE A 47 14.50 -1.04 12.55
N ILE A 48 15.76 -0.79 12.87
CA ILE A 48 16.20 -0.62 14.25
C ILE A 48 15.73 0.74 14.78
N ILE A 49 15.01 0.68 15.91
CA ILE A 49 14.64 1.84 16.73
C ILE A 49 15.69 1.97 17.83
N ASP A 50 16.40 3.08 17.86
CA ASP A 50 17.44 3.31 18.85
C ASP A 50 16.83 3.50 20.24
N ALA A 51 17.60 3.25 21.30
CA ALA A 51 17.11 3.38 22.68
C ALA A 51 16.52 4.78 22.98
N GLY A 52 17.12 5.84 22.41
CA GLY A 52 16.63 7.22 22.54
C GLY A 52 15.36 7.52 21.73
N GLU A 53 14.98 6.64 20.80
CA GLU A 53 13.83 6.79 19.91
C GLU A 53 12.60 6.02 20.39
N GLN A 54 12.74 5.10 21.35
CA GLN A 54 11.61 4.34 21.90
C GLN A 54 10.50 5.27 22.44
N ARG A 55 10.88 6.40 23.03
CA ARG A 55 9.95 7.44 23.49
C ARG A 55 9.13 8.10 22.39
N LEU A 56 9.55 7.99 21.12
CA LEU A 56 8.83 8.53 19.97
C LEU A 56 7.67 7.61 19.55
N LEU A 57 7.63 6.38 20.05
CA LEU A 57 6.55 5.42 19.81
C LEU A 57 5.41 5.63 20.83
N ASP A 58 4.88 6.85 20.85
CA ASP A 58 3.79 7.26 21.74
C ASP A 58 2.64 7.87 20.92
N PRO A 59 1.42 7.31 20.94
CA PRO A 59 0.27 7.91 20.27
C PRO A 59 -0.01 9.37 20.64
N ALA A 60 0.41 9.82 21.83
CA ALA A 60 0.21 11.20 22.29
C ALA A 60 1.01 12.24 21.47
N ILE A 61 2.07 11.85 20.77
CA ILE A 61 2.85 12.79 19.93
C ILE A 61 2.19 13.07 18.58
N ALA A 62 1.17 12.29 18.18
CA ALA A 62 0.46 12.50 16.93
C ALA A 62 -0.63 13.57 17.09
N ASP A 63 -0.70 14.49 16.13
CA ASP A 63 -1.75 15.51 16.07
C ASP A 63 -3.13 14.84 15.90
N PRO A 64 -4.07 14.99 16.84
CA PRO A 64 -5.39 14.35 16.78
C PRO A 64 -6.24 14.81 15.59
N LYS A 65 -5.92 15.97 14.98
CA LYS A 65 -6.61 16.46 13.78
C LYS A 65 -6.11 15.79 12.49
N ARG A 66 -5.02 15.04 12.55
CA ARG A 66 -4.42 14.36 11.39
C ARG A 66 -4.46 12.86 11.58
N LYS A 67 -4.55 12.15 10.46
CA LYS A 67 -4.62 10.69 10.47
C LYS A 67 -3.30 10.04 10.88
N ASN A 68 -2.18 10.58 10.40
CA ASN A 68 -0.84 10.04 10.59
C ASN A 68 0.19 11.19 10.61
N ILE A 69 1.38 10.90 11.12
CA ILE A 69 2.58 11.72 10.91
C ILE A 69 3.11 11.44 9.51
N SER A 70 3.52 12.49 8.78
CA SER A 70 4.04 12.35 7.42
C SER A 70 5.21 13.26 7.14
N LEU A 71 6.25 12.75 6.49
CA LEU A 71 7.40 13.51 6.00
C LEU A 71 7.34 13.58 4.48
N ASP A 72 7.31 14.79 3.91
CA ASP A 72 7.40 14.97 2.47
C ASP A 72 8.87 14.87 2.01
N PRO A 73 9.25 13.90 1.17
CA PRO A 73 10.65 13.68 0.80
C PRO A 73 11.23 14.78 -0.10
N LYS A 74 10.38 15.59 -0.76
CA LYS A 74 10.83 16.67 -1.65
C LYS A 74 11.11 17.96 -0.89
N THR A 75 10.23 18.29 0.06
CA THR A 75 10.34 19.53 0.84
C THR A 75 11.05 19.33 2.18
N ASP A 76 11.27 18.07 2.59
CA ASP A 76 11.81 17.68 3.89
C ASP A 76 10.96 18.20 5.07
N VAL A 77 9.67 18.46 4.83
CA VAL A 77 8.73 18.98 5.82
C VAL A 77 7.96 17.85 6.50
N LEU A 78 8.07 17.78 7.82
CA LEU A 78 7.30 16.87 8.67
C LEU A 78 5.99 17.54 9.12
N VAL A 79 4.89 16.81 9.01
CA VAL A 79 3.56 17.24 9.48
C VAL A 79 2.93 16.20 10.39
N GLY A 80 2.12 16.65 11.35
CA GLY A 80 1.31 15.80 12.22
C GLY A 80 1.95 15.38 13.53
N VAL A 81 3.02 16.06 13.96
CA VAL A 81 3.59 15.92 15.30
C VAL A 81 3.12 17.07 16.19
N ALA A 82 2.43 16.74 17.29
CA ALA A 82 1.94 17.65 18.30
C ALA A 82 2.80 17.55 19.58
N ALA A 83 4.09 17.85 19.46
CA ALA A 83 5.06 17.79 20.56
C ALA A 83 6.05 18.97 20.47
N ASP A 84 6.96 19.07 21.43
CA ASP A 84 8.02 20.09 21.45
C ASP A 84 8.98 19.99 20.25
N ASP A 85 9.72 21.06 19.98
CA ASP A 85 10.64 21.13 18.83
C ASP A 85 11.71 20.03 18.87
N ALA A 86 12.13 19.60 20.08
CA ALA A 86 13.13 18.55 20.24
C ALA A 86 12.58 17.20 19.77
N THR A 87 11.34 16.88 20.15
CA THR A 87 10.62 15.69 19.72
C THR A 87 10.29 15.75 18.23
N GLN A 88 9.85 16.90 17.72
CA GLN A 88 9.61 17.08 16.29
C GLN A 88 10.87 16.79 15.45
N ARG A 89 12.04 17.30 15.86
CA ARG A 89 13.32 17.00 15.20
C ARG A 89 13.69 15.52 15.29
N ALA A 90 13.44 14.87 16.43
CA ALA A 90 13.73 13.46 16.60
C ALA A 90 12.83 12.58 15.72
N VAL A 91 11.53 12.87 15.64
CA VAL A 91 10.59 12.18 14.74
C VAL A 91 10.96 12.43 13.28
N HIS A 92 11.37 13.65 12.93
CA HIS A 92 11.84 13.96 11.59
C HIS A 92 13.03 13.07 11.19
N ALA A 93 14.06 13.01 12.04
CA ALA A 93 15.23 12.17 11.81
C ALA A 93 14.89 10.67 11.67
N LEU A 94 14.01 10.15 12.53
CA LEU A 94 13.52 8.78 12.49
C LEU A 94 12.85 8.45 11.15
N VAL A 95 11.89 9.28 10.74
CA VAL A 95 11.12 9.07 9.49
C VAL A 95 12.02 9.25 8.27
N LYS A 96 12.97 10.19 8.31
CA LYS A 96 13.96 10.40 7.25
C LYS A 96 14.92 9.23 7.10
N ARG A 97 15.37 8.62 8.20
CA ARG A 97 16.18 7.40 8.17
C ARG A 97 15.42 6.24 7.54
N TYR A 98 14.14 6.08 7.90
CA TYR A 98 13.29 5.06 7.28
C TYR A 98 13.11 5.29 5.78
N TYR A 99 12.83 6.52 5.36
CA TYR A 99 12.76 6.88 3.96
C TYR A 99 14.00 6.45 3.19
N ALA A 100 15.20 6.79 3.69
CA ALA A 100 16.46 6.44 3.05
C ALA A 100 16.66 4.91 2.93
N GLN A 101 16.32 4.16 3.99
CA GLN A 101 16.41 2.69 3.97
C GLN A 101 15.39 2.06 3.02
N ALA A 102 14.15 2.55 2.99
CA ALA A 102 13.14 2.08 2.04
C ALA A 102 13.54 2.35 0.59
N CYS A 103 14.13 3.51 0.29
CA CYS A 103 14.69 3.79 -1.04
C CYS A 103 15.82 2.81 -1.39
N SER A 104 16.78 2.61 -0.48
CA SER A 104 17.88 1.66 -0.67
C SER A 104 17.37 0.23 -0.94
N LEU A 105 16.31 -0.20 -0.25
CA LEU A 105 15.73 -1.52 -0.41
C LEU A 105 15.09 -1.66 -1.80
N ILE A 106 14.28 -0.69 -2.20
CA ILE A 106 13.64 -0.69 -3.52
C ILE A 106 14.67 -0.58 -4.65
N ASP A 107 15.69 0.27 -4.51
CA ASP A 107 16.75 0.40 -5.51
C ASP A 107 17.57 -0.90 -5.64
N GLY A 108 17.72 -1.66 -4.56
CA GLY A 108 18.41 -2.97 -4.56
C GLY A 108 17.57 -4.09 -5.16
N LEU A 109 16.28 -4.17 -4.80
CA LEU A 109 15.36 -5.19 -5.28
C LEU A 109 14.91 -4.96 -6.73
N LEU A 110 14.65 -3.70 -7.08
CA LEU A 110 13.99 -3.29 -8.33
C LEU A 110 14.82 -2.19 -9.03
N PRO A 111 16.10 -2.45 -9.38
CA PRO A 111 16.96 -1.48 -10.04
C PRO A 111 16.39 -0.96 -11.37
N GLU A 112 15.51 -1.71 -12.03
CA GLU A 112 14.80 -1.32 -13.26
C GLU A 112 13.92 -0.07 -13.08
N TYR A 113 13.54 0.25 -11.84
CA TYR A 113 12.68 1.37 -11.50
C TYR A 113 13.47 2.62 -11.07
N ARG A 114 14.81 2.55 -10.97
CA ARG A 114 15.65 3.70 -10.62
C ARG A 114 15.41 4.87 -11.58
N GLY A 115 15.19 6.05 -11.01
CA GLY A 115 14.86 7.26 -11.78
C GLY A 115 13.44 7.31 -12.36
N LYS A 116 12.64 6.25 -12.23
CA LYS A 116 11.25 6.18 -12.69
C LYS A 116 10.23 6.27 -11.53
N LEU A 117 10.69 6.02 -10.30
CA LEU A 117 9.86 6.11 -9.10
C LEU A 117 9.69 7.55 -8.65
N ARG A 118 8.45 7.91 -8.30
CA ARG A 118 8.12 9.16 -7.62
C ARG A 118 7.73 8.86 -6.19
N ALA A 119 8.63 9.17 -5.25
CA ALA A 119 8.37 9.02 -3.83
C ALA A 119 7.20 9.92 -3.36
N ALA A 120 6.31 9.34 -2.58
CA ALA A 120 5.27 10.04 -1.83
C ALA A 120 5.73 10.26 -0.38
N PRO A 121 4.99 11.07 0.42
CA PRO A 121 5.31 11.26 1.83
C PRO A 121 5.41 9.94 2.61
N THR A 122 6.47 9.81 3.39
CA THR A 122 6.67 8.69 4.33
C THR A 122 5.72 8.84 5.49
N SER A 123 5.06 7.78 5.94
CA SER A 123 4.10 7.83 7.03
C SER A 123 4.57 7.03 8.26
N LEU A 124 4.48 7.68 9.42
CA LEU A 124 4.59 7.04 10.74
C LEU A 124 3.20 6.95 11.36
N ARG A 125 2.75 5.72 11.65
CA ARG A 125 1.41 5.42 12.18
C ARG A 125 1.52 4.89 13.61
N LEU A 126 1.20 5.73 14.59
CA LEU A 126 1.34 5.43 16.03
C LEU A 126 0.07 4.84 16.66
N HIS A 127 -1.10 5.15 16.11
CA HIS A 127 -2.38 4.68 16.64
C HIS A 127 -2.67 3.23 16.27
N GLN A 128 -3.29 2.53 17.21
CA GLN A 128 -3.85 1.20 17.02
C GLN A 128 -4.91 1.23 15.91
N VAL A 129 -5.03 0.14 15.16
CA VAL A 129 -5.97 0.04 14.03
C VAL A 129 -7.38 -0.23 14.54
N GLU A 130 -7.50 -1.08 15.54
CA GLU A 130 -8.75 -1.62 16.08
C GLU A 130 -9.64 -0.54 16.70
N THR A 131 -9.05 0.55 17.19
CA THR A 131 -9.77 1.65 17.84
C THR A 131 -10.28 2.70 16.86
N ARG A 132 -10.01 2.54 15.55
CA ARG A 132 -10.41 3.52 14.52
C ARG A 132 -11.89 3.38 14.20
N GLN A 133 -12.66 4.43 14.47
CA GLN A 133 -14.02 4.56 13.97
C GLN A 133 -14.01 5.27 12.62
N THR A 134 -14.19 4.53 11.53
CA THR A 134 -14.28 5.10 10.17
C THR A 134 -15.56 4.63 9.47
N SER A 135 -15.99 5.38 8.44
CA SER A 135 -17.08 4.90 7.59
C SER A 135 -16.65 3.64 6.84
N TRP A 136 -17.59 2.79 6.45
CA TRP A 136 -17.28 1.51 5.79
C TRP A 136 -16.39 1.64 4.54
N ARG A 137 -16.47 2.76 3.81
CA ARG A 137 -15.57 3.04 2.67
C ARG A 137 -14.13 3.31 3.10
N LYS A 138 -13.94 3.88 4.30
CA LYS A 138 -12.64 4.20 4.92
C LYS A 138 -12.23 3.15 5.95
N ASP A 139 -12.94 2.04 6.03
CA ASP A 139 -12.65 0.93 6.91
C ASP A 139 -11.62 0.03 6.22
N ASP A 140 -10.40 0.04 6.72
CA ASP A 140 -9.28 -0.71 6.15
C ASP A 140 -9.24 -2.16 6.66
N ALA A 141 -10.14 -2.55 7.57
CA ALA A 141 -10.31 -3.94 8.01
C ALA A 141 -11.06 -4.79 6.98
N ARG A 142 -11.60 -4.16 5.93
CA ARG A 142 -12.26 -4.81 4.80
C ARG A 142 -11.29 -4.96 3.64
N LEU A 143 -11.29 -6.12 2.99
CA LEU A 143 -10.47 -6.39 1.80
C LEU A 143 -10.75 -5.34 0.72
N HIS A 144 -9.68 -4.73 0.22
CA HIS A 144 -9.73 -3.74 -0.83
C HIS A 144 -8.43 -3.72 -1.63
N VAL A 145 -8.48 -3.02 -2.77
CA VAL A 145 -7.30 -2.52 -3.48
C VAL A 145 -7.31 -1.01 -3.39
N ASP A 146 -6.13 -0.39 -3.31
CA ASP A 146 -6.02 1.05 -3.09
C ASP A 146 -6.55 1.85 -4.27
N ALA A 147 -7.56 2.67 -3.99
CA ALA A 147 -8.09 3.66 -4.92
C ALA A 147 -8.41 4.95 -4.16
N PHE A 148 -7.93 6.10 -4.66
CA PHE A 148 -8.11 7.38 -3.99
C PHE A 148 -9.22 8.21 -4.66
N PRO A 149 -10.36 8.48 -3.99
CA PRO A 149 -11.50 9.14 -4.62
C PRO A 149 -11.21 10.56 -5.08
N SER A 150 -10.34 11.29 -4.35
CA SER A 150 -10.00 12.69 -4.62
C SER A 150 -8.71 12.89 -5.41
N ARG A 151 -7.91 11.82 -5.57
CA ARG A 151 -6.61 11.86 -6.26
C ARG A 151 -6.54 10.72 -7.29
N PRO A 152 -7.20 10.87 -8.45
CA PRO A 152 -7.07 9.92 -9.55
C PRO A 152 -5.59 9.68 -9.86
N ASN A 153 -5.15 8.43 -10.05
CA ASN A 153 -3.76 8.05 -10.34
C ASN A 153 -3.50 7.71 -11.81
N TYR A 154 -4.54 7.60 -12.66
CA TYR A 154 -4.38 7.39 -14.12
C TYR A 154 -3.42 6.21 -14.40
N GLY A 155 -3.64 5.08 -13.75
CA GLY A 155 -2.85 3.86 -13.99
C GLY A 155 -1.47 3.85 -13.34
N GLU A 156 -1.00 4.94 -12.73
CA GLU A 156 0.23 4.89 -11.93
C GLU A 156 0.08 3.87 -10.79
N ARG A 157 1.05 2.96 -10.71
CA ARG A 157 1.13 1.92 -9.69
C ARG A 157 1.44 2.50 -8.32
N ILE A 158 0.98 1.83 -7.25
CA ILE A 158 1.18 2.26 -5.87
C ILE A 158 2.01 1.21 -5.12
N LEU A 159 3.33 1.30 -5.26
CA LEU A 159 4.28 0.43 -4.57
C LEU A 159 4.44 0.92 -3.12
N ARG A 160 4.32 0.02 -2.16
CA ARG A 160 4.49 0.34 -0.74
C ARG A 160 5.47 -0.58 -0.04
N VAL A 161 6.27 0.01 0.84
CA VAL A 161 7.14 -0.68 1.80
C VAL A 161 6.61 -0.41 3.19
N PHE A 162 6.22 -1.47 3.88
CA PHE A 162 5.69 -1.40 5.23
C PHE A 162 6.66 -2.06 6.21
N THR A 163 6.73 -1.52 7.43
CA THR A 163 7.53 -2.11 8.51
C THR A 163 6.75 -2.10 9.82
N ASN A 164 6.70 -3.24 10.49
CA ASN A 164 6.19 -3.32 11.85
C ASN A 164 7.30 -2.96 12.84
N ILE A 165 7.12 -1.87 13.58
CA ILE A 165 8.07 -1.35 14.57
C ILE A 165 7.51 -1.39 15.99
N ASN A 166 6.56 -2.28 16.25
CA ASN A 166 5.92 -2.38 17.56
C ASN A 166 6.92 -2.83 18.65
N PRO A 167 7.13 -2.04 19.72
CA PRO A 167 8.12 -2.36 20.75
C PRO A 167 7.64 -3.44 21.73
N ALA A 168 6.34 -3.75 21.76
CA ALA A 168 5.72 -4.70 22.69
C ALA A 168 5.57 -6.11 22.09
N GLY A 169 6.24 -6.42 20.98
CA GLY A 169 6.18 -7.75 20.37
C GLY A 169 4.91 -8.03 19.57
N GLN A 170 4.02 -7.04 19.38
CA GLN A 170 2.71 -7.28 18.76
C GLN A 170 2.78 -7.29 17.22
N PRO A 171 2.13 -8.27 16.56
CA PRO A 171 2.10 -8.32 15.10
C PRO A 171 1.16 -7.28 14.51
N ARG A 172 1.40 -6.96 13.24
CA ARG A 172 0.45 -6.27 12.36
C ARG A 172 -0.28 -7.35 11.56
N VAL A 173 -1.55 -7.58 11.85
CA VAL A 173 -2.29 -8.69 11.22
C VAL A 173 -2.98 -8.19 9.95
N TRP A 174 -2.65 -8.80 8.82
CA TRP A 174 -3.29 -8.55 7.54
C TRP A 174 -4.10 -9.75 7.07
N ARG A 175 -5.12 -9.50 6.25
CA ARG A 175 -5.68 -10.48 5.33
C ARG A 175 -5.23 -10.10 3.92
N VAL A 176 -4.70 -11.05 3.17
CA VAL A 176 -4.32 -10.91 1.76
C VAL A 176 -5.30 -11.74 0.95
N GLY A 177 -6.05 -11.11 0.05
CA GLY A 177 -7.10 -11.73 -0.74
C GLY A 177 -6.61 -12.37 -2.04
N GLU A 178 -7.55 -12.75 -2.89
CA GLU A 178 -7.32 -13.38 -4.20
C GLU A 178 -6.61 -12.44 -5.21
N PRO A 179 -6.04 -12.99 -6.31
CA PRO A 179 -5.40 -12.20 -7.37
C PRO A 179 -6.31 -11.09 -7.93
N PHE A 180 -5.70 -9.98 -8.34
CA PHE A 180 -6.43 -8.82 -8.86
C PHE A 180 -7.37 -9.15 -10.03
N GLU A 181 -6.96 -10.02 -10.94
CA GLU A 181 -7.79 -10.36 -12.10
C GLU A 181 -9.09 -11.07 -11.69
N ASP A 182 -9.06 -11.87 -10.62
CA ASP A 182 -10.25 -12.56 -10.10
C ASP A 182 -11.19 -11.57 -9.41
N VAL A 183 -10.63 -10.64 -8.64
CA VAL A 183 -11.37 -9.49 -8.09
C VAL A 183 -12.02 -8.69 -9.22
N ALA A 184 -11.26 -8.34 -10.26
CA ALA A 184 -11.76 -7.58 -11.39
C ALA A 184 -12.90 -8.32 -12.11
N LYS A 185 -12.74 -9.60 -12.43
CA LYS A 185 -13.80 -10.41 -13.06
C LYS A 185 -15.09 -10.45 -12.23
N ARG A 186 -14.98 -10.51 -10.90
CA ARG A 186 -16.12 -10.56 -9.98
C ARG A 186 -16.89 -9.25 -9.89
N PHE A 187 -16.19 -8.12 -9.83
CA PHE A 187 -16.80 -6.83 -9.54
C PHE A 187 -16.99 -5.92 -10.77
N LEU A 188 -16.23 -6.11 -11.85
CA LEU A 188 -16.34 -5.31 -13.07
C LEU A 188 -17.77 -5.29 -13.65
N PRO A 189 -18.55 -6.39 -13.68
CA PRO A 189 -19.94 -6.35 -14.14
C PRO A 189 -20.87 -5.48 -13.28
N LYS A 190 -20.48 -5.20 -12.02
CA LYS A 190 -21.24 -4.37 -11.07
C LYS A 190 -20.85 -2.88 -11.18
N VAL A 191 -19.83 -2.53 -11.97
CA VAL A 191 -19.35 -1.14 -12.10
C VAL A 191 -20.32 -0.35 -12.99
N PRO A 192 -20.90 0.77 -12.49
CA PRO A 192 -21.77 1.59 -13.32
C PRO A 192 -20.99 2.26 -14.44
N ALA A 193 -21.65 2.50 -15.58
CA ALA A 193 -21.07 3.30 -16.65
C ALA A 193 -20.70 4.70 -16.14
N GLN A 194 -19.53 5.19 -16.52
CA GLN A 194 -19.13 6.56 -16.21
C GLN A 194 -19.92 7.51 -17.13
N TRP A 195 -20.75 8.37 -16.53
CA TRP A 195 -21.59 9.30 -17.29
C TRP A 195 -20.71 10.34 -18.01
N PRO A 196 -20.97 10.65 -19.29
CA PRO A 196 -20.25 11.69 -20.01
C PRO A 196 -20.27 13.01 -19.25
N GLY A 197 -19.11 13.66 -19.11
CA GLY A 197 -18.97 14.94 -18.39
C GLY A 197 -18.91 14.86 -16.86
N SER A 198 -19.23 13.72 -16.24
CA SER A 198 -19.18 13.57 -14.76
C SER A 198 -17.78 13.81 -14.19
N ALA A 199 -16.73 13.33 -14.88
CA ALA A 199 -15.33 13.55 -14.50
C ALA A 199 -14.93 15.03 -14.53
N TRP A 200 -15.41 15.77 -15.54
CA TRP A 200 -15.17 17.21 -15.66
C TRP A 200 -15.88 17.95 -14.53
N LEU A 201 -17.16 17.63 -14.27
CA LEU A 201 -17.94 18.28 -13.21
C LEU A 201 -17.29 18.06 -11.84
N GLN A 202 -16.88 16.83 -11.52
CA GLN A 202 -16.21 16.51 -10.26
C GLN A 202 -14.91 17.30 -10.07
N ASN A 203 -14.14 17.51 -11.14
CA ASN A 203 -12.94 18.35 -11.09
C ASN A 203 -13.31 19.84 -10.93
N ALA A 204 -14.29 20.33 -11.71
CA ALA A 204 -14.72 21.72 -11.70
C ALA A 204 -15.23 22.18 -10.33
N VAL A 205 -15.91 21.29 -9.58
CA VAL A 205 -16.38 21.57 -8.21
C VAL A 205 -15.36 21.19 -7.12
N GLY A 206 -14.14 20.79 -7.49
CA GLY A 206 -13.03 20.54 -6.56
C GLY A 206 -13.11 19.22 -5.78
N ILE A 207 -13.99 18.29 -6.15
CA ILE A 207 -14.07 16.94 -5.54
C ILE A 207 -12.81 16.14 -5.87
N THR A 208 -12.35 16.22 -7.12
CA THR A 208 -11.11 15.58 -7.58
C THR A 208 -10.06 16.62 -7.93
N LYS A 209 -8.78 16.29 -7.73
CA LYS A 209 -7.64 17.17 -8.09
C LYS A 209 -7.35 17.23 -9.58
N ARG A 210 -7.91 16.31 -10.35
CA ARG A 210 -7.89 16.23 -11.81
C ARG A 210 -9.13 15.48 -12.30
N PRO A 211 -9.50 15.51 -13.58
CA PRO A 211 -10.61 14.72 -14.09
C PRO A 211 -10.38 13.23 -13.77
N ARG A 212 -11.44 12.47 -13.52
CA ARG A 212 -11.32 11.03 -13.25
C ARG A 212 -11.26 10.25 -14.57
N SER A 213 -10.22 9.45 -14.78
CA SER A 213 -10.14 8.55 -15.95
C SER A 213 -11.12 7.38 -15.85
N GLY A 214 -11.31 6.64 -16.95
CA GLY A 214 -12.11 5.42 -16.94
C GLY A 214 -11.51 4.34 -16.04
N TYR A 215 -10.18 4.30 -15.95
CA TYR A 215 -9.44 3.44 -15.03
C TYR A 215 -9.75 3.79 -13.57
N ASP A 216 -9.60 5.07 -13.19
CA ASP A 216 -9.85 5.54 -11.83
C ASP A 216 -11.30 5.32 -11.40
N HIS A 217 -12.24 5.46 -12.34
CA HIS A 217 -13.65 5.16 -12.12
C HIS A 217 -13.87 3.69 -11.76
N ILE A 218 -13.32 2.77 -12.57
CA ILE A 218 -13.41 1.33 -12.30
C ILE A 218 -12.74 0.98 -10.97
N MET A 219 -11.50 1.41 -10.75
CA MET A 219 -10.76 1.13 -9.51
C MET A 219 -11.49 1.58 -8.26
N LEU A 220 -12.09 2.77 -8.27
CA LEU A 220 -12.88 3.26 -7.13
C LEU A 220 -14.13 2.40 -6.88
N HIS A 221 -14.80 1.94 -7.94
CA HIS A 221 -15.96 1.06 -7.81
C HIS A 221 -15.59 -0.36 -7.41
N LEU A 222 -14.42 -0.88 -7.81
CA LEU A 222 -13.87 -2.13 -7.30
C LEU A 222 -13.62 -2.00 -5.79
N HIS A 223 -12.89 -0.96 -5.37
CA HIS A 223 -12.64 -0.67 -3.95
C HIS A 223 -13.93 -0.62 -3.12
N ASP A 224 -14.90 0.22 -3.53
CA ASP A 224 -16.16 0.36 -2.80
C ASP A 224 -17.00 -0.92 -2.87
N GLY A 225 -17.02 -1.62 -4.00
CA GLY A 225 -17.74 -2.87 -4.19
C GLY A 225 -17.23 -3.99 -3.28
N MET A 226 -15.90 -4.15 -3.21
CA MET A 226 -15.26 -5.11 -2.31
C MET A 226 -15.60 -4.82 -0.85
N LYS A 227 -15.52 -3.54 -0.43
CA LYS A 227 -15.83 -3.16 0.97
C LYS A 227 -17.32 -3.29 1.31
N ALA A 228 -18.22 -3.14 0.34
CA ALA A 228 -19.66 -3.24 0.56
C ALA A 228 -20.18 -4.68 0.62
N ASP A 229 -19.55 -5.59 -0.13
CA ASP A 229 -20.00 -6.98 -0.29
C ASP A 229 -19.53 -7.86 0.88
N MET A 230 -20.38 -8.02 1.90
CA MET A 230 -20.03 -8.82 3.09
C MET A 230 -19.90 -10.32 2.80
N GLY A 231 -20.57 -10.83 1.77
CA GLY A 231 -20.39 -12.21 1.30
C GLY A 231 -18.97 -12.40 0.77
N TYR A 232 -18.52 -11.48 -0.10
CA TYR A 232 -17.14 -11.45 -0.55
C TYR A 232 -16.13 -11.36 0.60
N GLN A 233 -16.37 -10.50 1.60
CA GLN A 233 -15.47 -10.35 2.74
C GLN A 233 -15.29 -11.62 3.57
N HIS A 234 -16.29 -12.51 3.58
CA HIS A 234 -16.29 -13.78 4.29
C HIS A 234 -15.74 -14.92 3.43
N ASP A 235 -16.25 -15.05 2.20
CA ASP A 235 -16.10 -16.24 1.36
C ASP A 235 -14.93 -16.15 0.35
N ALA A 236 -14.38 -14.96 0.10
CA ALA A 236 -13.26 -14.83 -0.84
C ALA A 236 -12.02 -15.59 -0.34
N ASP A 237 -11.28 -16.18 -1.28
CA ASP A 237 -9.99 -16.79 -1.00
C ASP A 237 -9.06 -15.73 -0.40
N GLN A 238 -8.66 -15.96 0.85
CA GLN A 238 -7.85 -15.01 1.62
C GLN A 238 -6.96 -15.73 2.63
N GLN A 239 -5.78 -15.18 2.83
CA GLN A 239 -4.81 -15.66 3.82
C GLN A 239 -4.61 -14.62 4.91
N THR A 240 -4.75 -15.03 6.17
CA THR A 240 -4.38 -14.19 7.32
C THR A 240 -2.89 -14.34 7.58
N ILE A 241 -2.17 -13.22 7.63
CA ILE A 241 -0.74 -13.18 7.97
C ILE A 241 -0.49 -12.19 9.11
N PRO A 242 0.05 -12.67 10.25
CA PRO A 242 0.59 -11.80 11.28
C PRO A 242 2.02 -11.39 10.89
N PHE A 243 2.23 -10.13 10.54
CA PHE A 243 3.59 -9.59 10.34
C PHE A 243 4.21 -9.24 11.71
N PRO A 244 5.21 -10.00 12.20
CA PRO A 244 5.81 -9.75 13.51
C PRO A 244 6.61 -8.45 13.52
N PRO A 245 6.90 -7.86 14.69
CA PRO A 245 7.81 -6.73 14.77
C PRO A 245 9.18 -7.06 14.18
N GLY A 246 9.82 -6.05 13.56
CA GLY A 246 11.08 -6.24 12.87
C GLY A 246 10.95 -6.90 11.49
N SER A 247 9.72 -7.10 11.00
CA SER A 247 9.50 -7.53 9.62
C SER A 247 9.10 -6.40 8.70
N VAL A 248 9.42 -6.60 7.41
CA VAL A 248 9.08 -5.70 6.31
C VAL A 248 8.24 -6.46 5.31
N TRP A 249 7.28 -5.78 4.68
CA TRP A 249 6.61 -6.34 3.51
C TRP A 249 6.40 -5.29 2.43
N ILE A 250 6.43 -5.75 1.18
CA ILE A 250 6.37 -4.91 -0.01
C ILE A 250 5.27 -5.43 -0.92
N CYS A 251 4.42 -4.54 -1.41
CA CYS A 251 3.39 -4.90 -2.38
C CYS A 251 2.96 -3.69 -3.21
N PHE A 252 2.37 -3.97 -4.38
CA PHE A 252 1.58 -2.98 -5.10
C PHE A 252 0.17 -2.94 -4.53
N SER A 253 -0.09 -1.99 -3.64
CA SER A 253 -1.37 -1.88 -2.91
C SER A 253 -2.59 -1.61 -3.81
N ASP A 254 -2.38 -1.11 -5.03
CA ASP A 254 -3.41 -0.94 -6.07
C ASP A 254 -3.78 -2.25 -6.79
N GLN A 255 -3.06 -3.35 -6.55
CA GLN A 255 -3.29 -4.66 -7.16
C GLN A 255 -3.51 -5.75 -6.11
N THR A 256 -2.69 -5.76 -5.05
CA THR A 256 -2.82 -6.70 -3.94
C THR A 256 -4.10 -6.42 -3.15
N SER A 257 -5.03 -7.38 -3.14
CA SER A 257 -6.18 -7.31 -2.25
C SER A 257 -5.71 -7.47 -0.80
N HIS A 258 -5.97 -6.46 0.04
CA HIS A 258 -5.48 -6.46 1.42
C HIS A 258 -6.47 -5.84 2.40
N ALA A 259 -6.36 -6.24 3.67
CA ALA A 259 -7.09 -5.69 4.80
C ALA A 259 -6.21 -5.70 6.05
N VAL A 260 -6.34 -4.70 6.91
CA VAL A 260 -5.59 -4.60 8.17
C VAL A 260 -6.52 -4.86 9.35
N MET A 261 -6.31 -5.98 10.02
CA MET A 261 -7.19 -6.45 11.10
C MET A 261 -6.79 -5.88 12.46
N SER A 262 -5.49 -5.78 12.73
CA SER A 262 -4.97 -5.28 14.00
C SER A 262 -3.54 -4.79 13.89
N GLY A 263 -3.12 -4.03 14.91
CA GLY A 263 -1.73 -3.71 15.19
C GLY A 263 -1.49 -2.21 15.37
N GLN A 264 -0.34 -1.90 15.95
CA GLN A 264 0.08 -0.55 16.31
C GLN A 264 1.54 -0.34 15.94
N PHE A 265 1.96 0.91 15.74
CA PHE A 265 3.33 1.32 15.42
C PHE A 265 3.85 0.72 14.10
N MET A 266 3.57 1.42 13.01
CA MET A 266 3.97 1.01 11.66
C MET A 266 4.56 2.18 10.91
N MET A 267 5.58 1.91 10.10
CA MET A 267 6.05 2.86 9.08
C MET A 267 5.70 2.38 7.69
N GLU A 268 5.50 3.35 6.80
CA GLU A 268 5.13 3.12 5.42
C GLU A 268 5.85 4.11 4.51
N GLN A 269 6.44 3.61 3.43
CA GLN A 269 6.89 4.42 2.32
C GLN A 269 6.09 4.05 1.07
N THR A 270 5.49 5.05 0.42
CA THR A 270 4.80 4.88 -0.87
C THR A 270 5.65 5.42 -2.03
N PHE A 271 5.72 4.68 -3.13
CA PHE A 271 6.30 5.10 -4.39
C PHE A 271 5.25 4.96 -5.50
N PHE A 272 5.19 5.96 -6.38
CA PHE A 272 4.41 5.89 -7.61
C PHE A 272 5.30 5.47 -8.76
N LEU A 273 4.82 4.55 -9.60
CA LEU A 273 5.52 4.05 -10.78
C LEU A 273 4.56 4.12 -11.99
N PRO A 274 4.93 4.75 -13.11
CA PRO A 274 4.15 4.65 -14.35
C PRO A 274 3.97 3.19 -14.78
N ALA A 275 2.80 2.80 -15.26
CA ALA A 275 2.53 1.38 -15.60
C ALA A 275 3.47 0.89 -16.72
N GLU A 276 3.80 1.75 -17.68
CA GLU A 276 4.75 1.48 -18.77
C GLU A 276 6.21 1.32 -18.30
N ALA A 277 6.52 1.73 -17.07
CA ALA A 277 7.86 1.60 -16.49
C ALA A 277 8.09 0.26 -15.78
N MET A 278 7.04 -0.56 -15.63
CA MET A 278 7.13 -1.93 -15.12
C MET A 278 7.96 -2.83 -16.06
N VAL A 279 8.50 -3.92 -15.52
CA VAL A 279 9.15 -4.98 -16.29
C VAL A 279 8.11 -5.78 -17.08
N HIS A 280 6.95 -6.04 -16.46
CA HIS A 280 5.77 -6.68 -17.03
C HIS A 280 4.54 -5.74 -16.98
N PRO A 281 4.47 -4.71 -17.85
CA PRO A 281 3.33 -3.78 -17.89
C PRO A 281 1.97 -4.47 -18.08
N GLU A 282 1.94 -5.65 -18.70
CA GLU A 282 0.77 -6.49 -18.91
C GLU A 282 0.14 -7.02 -17.61
N CYS A 283 0.91 -7.04 -16.51
CA CYS A 283 0.44 -7.42 -15.19
C CYS A 283 -0.21 -6.25 -14.43
N SER A 284 -0.08 -5.01 -14.91
CA SER A 284 -0.68 -3.85 -14.25
C SER A 284 -2.21 -3.95 -14.18
N PRO A 285 -2.85 -3.44 -13.10
CA PRO A 285 -4.30 -3.30 -13.04
C PRO A 285 -4.88 -2.57 -14.25
N LEU A 286 -4.16 -1.57 -14.79
CA LEU A 286 -4.55 -0.87 -16.01
C LEU A 286 -4.65 -1.82 -17.20
N ALA A 287 -3.60 -2.59 -17.48
CA ALA A 287 -3.57 -3.52 -18.61
C ALA A 287 -4.62 -4.64 -18.44
N VAL A 288 -4.77 -5.18 -17.23
CA VAL A 288 -5.81 -6.18 -16.91
C VAL A 288 -7.21 -5.63 -17.19
N LEU A 289 -7.52 -4.42 -16.70
CA LEU A 289 -8.83 -3.83 -16.92
C LEU A 289 -9.08 -3.45 -18.38
N GLN A 290 -8.07 -2.97 -19.10
CA GLN A 290 -8.19 -2.72 -20.54
C GLN A 290 -8.47 -4.01 -21.33
N ARG A 291 -7.81 -5.11 -20.95
CA ARG A 291 -8.05 -6.44 -21.54
C ARG A 291 -9.46 -6.94 -21.26
N LEU A 292 -9.93 -6.84 -20.01
CA LEU A 292 -11.26 -7.29 -19.60
C LEU A 292 -12.39 -6.42 -20.17
N THR A 293 -12.14 -5.14 -20.43
CA THR A 293 -13.16 -4.20 -20.95
C THR A 293 -13.08 -3.99 -22.47
N HIS A 294 -12.04 -4.50 -23.13
CA HIS A 294 -11.76 -4.32 -24.56
C HIS A 294 -11.73 -2.84 -25.02
N ARG A 295 -11.24 -1.93 -24.17
CA ARG A 295 -11.11 -0.51 -24.50
C ARG A 295 -9.95 0.16 -23.77
N ALA A 296 -9.49 1.30 -24.28
CA ALA A 296 -8.59 2.19 -23.55
C ALA A 296 -9.33 2.83 -22.34
N LEU A 297 -8.61 2.99 -21.22
CA LEU A 297 -9.16 3.50 -19.96
C LEU A 297 -8.53 4.83 -19.50
N ILE A 298 -7.52 5.31 -20.22
CA ILE A 298 -6.82 6.59 -20.04
C ILE A 298 -6.80 7.33 -21.38
#